data_AF-A0A221MHA3-F1
#
_entry.id   AF-A0A221MHA3-F1
#
_cell.length_a   1.000
_cell.length_b   1.000
_cell.length_c   1.000
_cell.angle_alpha   90.00
_cell.angle_beta   90.00
_cell.angle_gamma   90.00
#
_symmetry.space_group_name_H-M   'P 1'
#
loop_
_entity.id
_entity.type
_entity.pdbx_description
1 polymer ?
#
loop_
_entity_poly.entity_id
_entity_poly.type
_entity_poly.pdbx_seq_one_letter_code
_entity_poly.pdbx_strand_id
1 'polypeptide(L)'
;MLENAYMLVVIILIINIVYVSLFTLRMILTLKGRQYIAAFISMFEIIVYVIGLGLVLDNLDEIQNIIAYALGFGIGVVVGSKIEEKLALGYITVNVISSDPNIEFTRKLRDKGYGVTSWFAYGMDGDRLVMQILTPRKYEFKLYETIKTIDPKAFTISYEPKQIVGGFWVKQVRKGRLGKKNNAGVEFKPKD
;
A
#
# COMPACT_ATOMS: atom_id res chain seq x y z
N MET A 1 -45.71 -4.07 0.59
CA MET A 1 -45.38 -3.28 1.80
C MET A 1 -44.05 -3.74 2.41
N LEU A 2 -43.90 -5.01 2.83
CA LEU A 2 -42.64 -5.55 3.37
C LEU A 2 -41.46 -5.59 2.38
N GLU A 3 -41.70 -5.88 1.09
CA GLU A 3 -40.63 -5.83 0.06
C GLU A 3 -39.96 -4.45 -0.03
N ASN A 4 -40.72 -3.36 0.12
CA ASN A 4 -40.17 -2.01 0.10
C ASN A 4 -39.30 -1.74 1.33
N ALA A 5 -39.65 -2.29 2.50
CA ALA A 5 -38.85 -2.16 3.72
C ALA A 5 -37.52 -2.90 3.59
N TYR A 6 -37.52 -4.16 3.12
CA TYR A 6 -36.27 -4.90 2.88
C TYR A 6 -35.40 -4.24 1.80
N MET A 7 -36.01 -3.72 0.74
CA MET A 7 -35.29 -3.00 -0.31
C MET A 7 -34.63 -1.72 0.25
N LEU A 8 -35.33 -0.99 1.12
CA LEU A 8 -34.82 0.22 1.76
C LEU A 8 -33.65 -0.09 2.71
N VAL A 9 -33.74 -1.15 3.51
CA VAL A 9 -32.64 -1.65 4.37
C VAL A 9 -31.39 -1.96 3.55
N VAL A 10 -31.55 -2.65 2.40
CA VAL A 10 -30.43 -2.99 1.51
C VAL A 10 -29.82 -1.74 0.88
N ILE A 11 -30.64 -0.77 0.47
CA ILE A 11 -30.15 0.50 -0.08
C ILE A 11 -29.35 1.27 0.98
N ILE A 12 -29.84 1.36 2.22
CA ILE A 12 -29.12 2.00 3.33
C ILE A 12 -27.77 1.30 3.57
N LEU A 13 -27.77 -0.04 3.56
CA LEU A 13 -26.55 -0.81 3.75
C LEU A 13 -25.52 -0.53 2.63
N ILE A 14 -25.94 -0.54 1.38
CA ILE A 14 -25.04 -0.28 0.23
C ILE A 14 -24.51 1.15 0.26
N ILE A 15 -25.39 2.15 0.47
CA ILE A 15 -24.99 3.55 0.48
C ILE A 15 -24.00 3.84 1.61
N ASN A 16 -24.19 3.19 2.78
CA ASN A 16 -23.29 3.31 3.91
C ASN A 16 -21.93 2.65 3.62
N ILE A 17 -21.92 1.45 3.05
CA ILE A 17 -20.66 0.79 2.64
C ILE A 17 -19.87 1.68 1.69
N VAL A 18 -20.54 2.30 0.70
CA VAL A 18 -19.90 3.22 -0.24
C VAL A 18 -19.38 4.46 0.48
N TYR A 19 -20.19 5.09 1.32
CA TYR A 19 -19.80 6.27 2.11
C TYR A 19 -18.55 5.98 2.95
N VAL A 20 -18.56 4.91 3.75
CA VAL A 20 -17.45 4.58 4.65
C VAL A 20 -16.22 4.17 3.86
N SER A 21 -16.37 3.46 2.74
CA SER A 21 -15.26 3.15 1.85
C SER A 21 -14.59 4.43 1.30
N LEU A 22 -15.39 5.42 0.86
CA LEU A 22 -14.88 6.71 0.39
C LEU A 22 -14.20 7.51 1.50
N PHE A 23 -14.79 7.51 2.70
CA PHE A 23 -14.21 8.13 3.91
C PHE A 23 -12.83 7.55 4.22
N THR A 24 -12.71 6.22 4.21
CA THR A 24 -11.44 5.52 4.42
C THR A 24 -10.43 5.91 3.34
N LEU A 25 -10.82 5.89 2.06
CA LEU A 25 -9.94 6.28 0.95
C LEU A 25 -9.44 7.71 1.07
N ARG A 26 -10.32 8.66 1.40
CA ARG A 26 -9.95 10.06 1.67
C ARG A 26 -8.91 10.13 2.78
N MET A 27 -9.16 9.48 3.92
CA MET A 27 -8.24 9.49 5.07
C MET A 27 -6.84 9.02 4.66
N ILE A 28 -6.75 7.89 3.94
CA ILE A 28 -5.49 7.34 3.46
C ILE A 28 -4.79 8.29 2.48
N LEU A 29 -5.53 8.87 1.52
CA LEU A 29 -4.96 9.77 0.52
C LEU A 29 -4.39 11.04 1.17
N THR A 30 -5.05 11.56 2.21
CA THR A 30 -4.56 12.69 3.00
C THR A 30 -3.28 12.32 3.75
N LEU A 31 -3.23 11.16 4.40
CA LEU A 31 -2.04 10.66 5.07
C LEU A 31 -0.86 10.44 4.10
N LYS A 32 -1.15 10.05 2.86
CA LYS A 32 -0.15 9.87 1.79
C LYS A 32 0.20 11.17 1.03
N GLY A 33 -0.25 12.32 1.52
CA GLY A 33 0.08 13.64 0.96
C GLY A 33 -0.60 13.97 -0.38
N ARG A 34 -1.60 13.20 -0.81
CA ARG A 34 -2.36 13.43 -2.06
C ARG A 34 -3.59 14.30 -1.82
N GLN A 35 -3.36 15.49 -1.27
CA GLN A 35 -4.40 16.38 -0.75
C GLN A 35 -5.44 16.80 -1.80
N TYR A 36 -5.04 17.11 -3.03
CA TYR A 36 -5.99 17.50 -4.09
C TYR A 36 -6.95 16.37 -4.50
N ILE A 37 -6.44 15.14 -4.59
CA ILE A 37 -7.27 13.97 -4.91
C ILE A 37 -8.20 13.66 -3.74
N ALA A 38 -7.69 13.76 -2.51
CA ALA A 38 -8.50 13.61 -1.30
C ALA A 38 -9.63 14.65 -1.24
N ALA A 39 -9.36 15.91 -1.57
CA ALA A 39 -10.36 16.98 -1.60
C ALA A 39 -11.47 16.70 -2.63
N PHE A 40 -11.10 16.25 -3.84
CA PHE A 40 -12.08 15.87 -4.86
C PHE A 40 -12.96 14.71 -4.39
N ILE A 41 -12.38 13.66 -3.80
CA ILE A 41 -13.16 12.53 -3.27
C ILE A 41 -14.09 13.00 -2.14
N SER A 42 -13.63 13.86 -1.24
CA SER A 42 -14.44 14.44 -0.16
C SER A 42 -15.68 15.16 -0.68
N MET A 43 -15.59 15.81 -1.84
CA MET A 43 -16.71 16.52 -2.47
C MET A 43 -17.82 15.56 -2.91
N PHE A 44 -17.49 14.36 -3.41
CA PHE A 44 -18.51 13.35 -3.73
C PHE A 44 -18.97 12.61 -2.47
N GLU A 45 -18.05 12.36 -1.54
CA GLU A 45 -18.34 11.70 -0.26
C GLU A 45 -19.44 12.44 0.51
N ILE A 46 -19.39 13.77 0.57
CA ILE A 46 -20.39 14.54 1.32
C ILE A 46 -21.80 14.44 0.70
N ILE A 47 -21.92 14.29 -0.63
CA ILE A 47 -23.20 14.08 -1.29
C ILE A 47 -23.78 12.72 -0.89
N VAL A 48 -22.95 11.67 -0.91
CA VAL A 48 -23.36 10.33 -0.47
C VAL A 48 -23.74 10.33 1.01
N TYR A 49 -22.98 11.06 1.84
CA TYR A 49 -23.27 11.20 3.27
C TYR A 49 -24.63 11.85 3.52
N VAL A 50 -24.93 12.97 2.88
CA VAL A 50 -26.20 13.67 3.08
C VAL A 50 -27.39 12.81 2.67
N ILE A 51 -27.29 12.11 1.53
CA ILE A 51 -28.34 11.20 1.04
C ILE A 51 -28.50 10.01 2.00
N GLY A 52 -27.39 9.38 2.39
CA GLY A 52 -27.40 8.21 3.27
C GLY A 52 -27.91 8.52 4.67
N LEU A 53 -27.50 9.67 5.23
CA LEU A 53 -27.97 10.14 6.53
C LEU A 53 -29.47 10.44 6.48
N GLY A 54 -29.96 11.12 5.44
CA GLY A 54 -31.39 11.40 5.26
C GLY A 54 -32.23 10.12 5.29
N LEU A 55 -31.82 9.09 4.54
CA LEU A 55 -32.53 7.80 4.50
C LEU A 55 -32.63 7.11 5.87
N VAL A 56 -31.59 7.24 6.69
CA VAL A 56 -31.54 6.62 8.03
C VAL A 56 -32.39 7.42 9.02
N LEU A 57 -32.28 8.75 8.97
CA LEU A 57 -33.04 9.65 9.84
C LEU A 57 -34.55 9.57 9.57
N ASP A 58 -34.95 9.43 8.31
CA ASP A 58 -36.35 9.28 7.92
C ASP A 58 -36.96 7.94 8.37
N ASN A 59 -36.14 6.96 8.75
CA ASN A 59 -36.59 5.63 9.16
C ASN A 59 -35.99 5.17 10.50
N LEU A 60 -35.80 6.10 11.44
CA LEU A 60 -35.26 5.84 12.79
C LEU A 60 -36.15 4.95 13.66
N ASP A 61 -37.44 4.92 13.38
CA ASP A 61 -38.41 4.14 14.15
C ASP A 61 -38.17 2.62 14.03
N GLU A 62 -37.42 2.20 13.00
CA GLU A 62 -37.09 0.81 12.72
C GLU A 62 -35.65 0.47 13.14
N ILE A 63 -35.51 -0.32 14.22
CA ILE A 63 -34.23 -0.85 14.71
C ILE A 63 -33.41 -1.56 13.61
N GLN A 64 -34.08 -2.18 12.64
CA GLN A 64 -33.44 -2.86 11.53
C GLN A 64 -32.54 -1.94 10.70
N ASN A 65 -32.96 -0.68 10.48
CA ASN A 65 -32.17 0.30 9.73
C ASN A 65 -30.92 0.73 10.49
N ILE A 66 -31.02 0.86 11.81
CA ILE A 66 -29.88 1.19 12.69
C ILE A 66 -28.86 0.05 12.66
N ILE A 67 -29.32 -1.21 12.73
CA ILE A 67 -28.44 -2.38 12.64
C ILE A 67 -27.78 -2.45 11.26
N ALA A 68 -28.54 -2.24 10.18
CA ALA A 68 -28.01 -2.23 8.83
C ALA A 68 -26.98 -1.12 8.61
N TYR A 69 -27.18 0.05 9.22
CA TYR A 69 -26.21 1.15 9.22
C TYR A 69 -24.92 0.76 9.95
N ALA A 70 -25.02 0.15 11.14
CA ALA A 70 -23.86 -0.28 11.91
C ALA A 70 -23.06 -1.39 11.20
N LEU A 71 -23.75 -2.36 10.61
CA LEU A 71 -23.13 -3.42 9.80
C LEU A 71 -22.51 -2.86 8.52
N GLY A 72 -23.22 -1.97 7.83
CA GLY A 72 -22.71 -1.28 6.64
C GLY A 72 -21.44 -0.51 6.94
N PHE A 73 -21.35 0.12 8.12
CA PHE A 73 -20.15 0.83 8.55
C PHE A 73 -18.96 -0.13 8.73
N GLY A 74 -19.16 -1.21 9.48
CA GLY A 74 -18.10 -2.21 9.70
C GLY A 74 -17.61 -2.84 8.39
N ILE A 75 -18.54 -3.21 7.50
CA ILE A 75 -18.20 -3.77 6.17
C ILE A 75 -17.48 -2.72 5.32
N GLY A 76 -17.96 -1.48 5.33
CA GLY A 76 -17.35 -0.37 4.61
C GLY A 76 -15.91 -0.11 5.02
N VAL A 77 -15.57 -0.21 6.31
CA VAL A 77 -14.17 -0.11 6.76
C VAL A 77 -13.32 -1.23 6.16
N VAL A 78 -13.79 -2.48 6.23
CA VAL A 78 -13.04 -3.63 5.67
C VAL A 78 -12.85 -3.49 4.15
N VAL A 79 -13.89 -3.07 3.44
CA VAL A 79 -13.83 -2.84 1.99
C VAL A 79 -12.88 -1.69 1.67
N GLY A 80 -12.98 -0.56 2.38
CA GLY A 80 -12.08 0.57 2.24
C GLY A 80 -10.61 0.19 2.46
N SER A 81 -10.32 -0.60 3.51
CA SER A 81 -8.99 -1.14 3.77
C SER A 81 -8.49 -2.07 2.66
N LYS A 82 -9.34 -2.95 2.11
CA LYS A 82 -8.96 -3.80 0.96
C LYS A 82 -8.68 -2.99 -0.31
N ILE A 83 -9.44 -1.92 -0.55
CA ILE A 83 -9.17 -1.02 -1.68
C ILE A 83 -7.82 -0.33 -1.48
N GLU A 84 -7.49 0.10 -0.25
CA GLU A 84 -6.18 0.67 0.07
C GLU A 84 -5.04 -0.28 -0.23
N GLU A 85 -5.16 -1.52 0.25
CA GLU A 85 -4.14 -2.55 0.06
C GLU A 85 -3.88 -2.77 -1.44
N LYS A 86 -4.96 -2.83 -2.23
CA LYS A 86 -4.89 -2.99 -3.70
C LYS A 86 -4.31 -1.76 -4.40
N LEU A 87 -4.56 -0.56 -3.90
CA LEU A 87 -3.98 0.68 -4.42
C LEU A 87 -2.46 0.71 -4.18
N ALA A 88 -1.97 0.04 -3.13
CA ALA A 88 -0.54 -0.16 -2.82
C ALA A 88 0.29 1.11 -3.02
N LEU A 89 -0.28 2.24 -2.57
CA LEU A 89 0.27 3.56 -2.81
C LEU A 89 1.49 3.79 -1.92
N GLY A 90 2.54 4.34 -2.52
CA GLY A 90 3.74 4.74 -1.82
C GLY A 90 4.94 3.83 -2.08
N TYR A 91 5.96 4.04 -1.27
CA TYR A 91 7.22 3.32 -1.30
C TYR A 91 7.45 2.73 0.08
N ILE A 92 8.23 1.65 0.14
CA ILE A 92 8.72 1.07 1.37
C ILE A 92 10.22 0.91 1.27
N THR A 93 10.89 1.01 2.40
CA THR A 93 12.31 0.70 2.55
C THR A 93 12.41 -0.63 3.26
N VAL A 94 12.97 -1.64 2.62
CA VAL A 94 13.22 -2.96 3.20
C VAL A 94 14.70 -3.06 3.54
N ASN A 95 15.01 -3.27 4.82
CA ASN A 95 16.33 -3.64 5.29
C ASN A 95 16.40 -5.17 5.37
N VAL A 96 17.44 -5.71 4.75
CA VAL A 96 17.70 -7.15 4.65
C VAL A 96 19.08 -7.41 5.23
N ILE A 97 19.17 -8.34 6.18
CA ILE A 97 20.41 -8.81 6.77
C ILE A 97 20.60 -10.25 6.30
N SER A 98 21.57 -10.47 5.41
CA SER A 98 21.91 -11.81 4.94
C SER A 98 22.87 -12.49 5.90
N SER A 99 22.71 -13.82 6.04
CA SER A 99 23.56 -14.64 6.90
C SER A 99 24.85 -15.09 6.21
N ASP A 100 24.98 -14.89 4.90
CA ASP A 100 26.14 -15.30 4.13
C ASP A 100 26.66 -14.13 3.27
N PRO A 101 27.80 -13.51 3.65
CA PRO A 101 28.37 -12.38 2.92
C PRO A 101 28.97 -12.76 1.56
N ASN A 102 29.16 -14.06 1.26
CA ASN A 102 29.74 -14.53 0.00
C ASN A 102 28.71 -14.65 -1.13
N ILE A 103 27.41 -14.57 -0.81
CA ILE A 103 26.36 -14.60 -1.83
C ILE A 103 26.41 -13.29 -2.62
N GLU A 104 26.37 -13.35 -3.96
CA GLU A 104 26.17 -12.18 -4.83
C GLU A 104 24.74 -11.60 -4.73
N PHE A 105 24.27 -11.32 -3.52
CA PHE A 105 22.91 -10.91 -3.21
C PHE A 105 22.59 -9.56 -3.86
N THR A 106 23.51 -8.60 -3.71
CA THR A 106 23.39 -7.25 -4.26
C THR A 106 23.29 -7.26 -5.78
N ARG A 107 24.09 -8.09 -6.46
CA ARG A 107 24.05 -8.25 -7.91
C ARG A 107 22.72 -8.85 -8.37
N LYS A 108 22.28 -9.96 -7.77
CA LYS A 108 21.00 -10.61 -8.12
C LYS A 108 19.80 -9.68 -7.96
N LEU A 109 19.78 -8.84 -6.93
CA LEU A 109 18.74 -7.83 -6.74
C LEU A 109 18.83 -6.70 -7.79
N ARG A 110 20.04 -6.21 -8.10
CA ARG A 110 20.26 -5.19 -9.13
C ARG A 110 19.86 -5.67 -10.53
N ASP A 111 20.14 -6.94 -10.86
CA ASP A 111 19.75 -7.57 -12.13
C ASP A 111 18.22 -7.65 -12.28
N LYS A 112 17.50 -7.74 -11.16
CA LYS A 112 16.03 -7.67 -11.11
C LYS A 112 15.48 -6.23 -11.16
N GLY A 113 16.36 -5.24 -11.21
CA GLY A 113 16.01 -3.81 -11.30
C GLY A 113 15.70 -3.16 -9.96
N TYR A 114 16.03 -3.80 -8.84
CA TYR A 114 15.97 -3.16 -7.52
C TYR A 114 17.19 -2.27 -7.32
N GLY A 115 16.98 -1.05 -6.85
CA GLY A 115 18.06 -0.30 -6.26
C GLY A 115 18.47 -0.99 -4.95
N VAL A 116 19.76 -1.06 -4.68
CA VAL A 116 20.29 -1.65 -3.44
C VAL A 116 21.50 -0.85 -2.98
N THR A 117 21.43 -0.36 -1.75
CA THR A 117 22.60 0.12 -1.00
C THR A 117 22.99 -0.98 -0.03
N SER A 118 24.27 -1.31 0.06
CA SER A 118 24.76 -2.39 0.92
C SER A 118 25.99 -1.96 1.71
N TRP A 119 26.12 -2.49 2.93
CA TRP A 119 27.30 -2.31 3.77
C TRP A 119 27.55 -3.59 4.58
N PHE A 120 28.80 -3.80 4.97
CA PHE A 120 29.17 -4.90 5.86
C PHE A 120 28.88 -4.50 7.31
N ALA A 121 28.32 -5.42 8.07
CA ALA A 121 28.08 -5.29 9.50
C ALA A 121 28.55 -6.56 10.22
N TYR A 122 28.73 -6.48 11.54
CA TYR A 122 29.14 -7.61 12.35
C TYR A 122 28.00 -8.02 13.29
N GLY A 123 27.62 -9.29 13.25
CA GLY A 123 26.65 -9.89 14.17
C GLY A 123 27.32 -10.79 15.20
N MET A 124 26.51 -11.40 16.07
CA MET A 124 27.02 -12.36 17.07
C MET A 124 27.74 -13.55 16.42
N ASP A 125 27.21 -14.05 15.29
CA ASP A 125 27.77 -15.20 14.57
C ASP A 125 28.79 -14.83 13.48
N GLY A 126 29.27 -13.57 13.46
CA GLY A 126 30.26 -13.10 12.48
C GLY A 126 29.73 -12.08 11.46
N ASP A 127 30.43 -11.98 10.33
CA ASP A 127 30.16 -10.99 9.29
C ASP A 127 28.77 -11.17 8.65
N ARG A 128 28.06 -10.05 8.49
CA ARG A 128 26.73 -9.97 7.88
C ARG A 128 26.74 -8.93 6.78
N LEU A 129 26.01 -9.22 5.70
CA LEU A 129 25.75 -8.25 4.65
C LEU A 129 24.39 -7.60 4.89
N VAL A 130 24.40 -6.30 5.15
CA VAL A 130 23.17 -5.52 5.32
C VAL A 130 22.87 -4.76 4.04
N MET A 131 21.61 -4.82 3.60
CA MET A 131 21.14 -4.20 2.38
C MET A 131 19.89 -3.39 2.67
N GLN A 132 19.84 -2.18 2.12
CA GLN A 132 18.69 -1.31 2.15
C GLN A 132 18.13 -1.16 0.74
N ILE A 133 16.85 -1.49 0.60
CA ILE A 133 16.15 -1.60 -0.68
C ILE A 133 14.89 -0.74 -0.61
N LEU A 134 14.85 0.34 -1.40
CA LEU A 134 13.62 1.10 -1.62
C LEU A 134 12.84 0.49 -2.79
N THR A 135 11.60 0.08 -2.55
CA THR A 135 10.71 -0.50 -3.56
C THR A 135 9.31 0.10 -3.47
N PRO A 136 8.55 0.21 -4.57
CA PRO A 136 7.11 0.47 -4.49
C PRO A 136 6.43 -0.58 -3.62
N ARG A 137 5.45 -0.15 -2.83
CA ARG A 137 4.67 -1.06 -1.96
C ARG A 137 4.03 -2.21 -2.75
N LYS A 138 3.56 -1.94 -3.97
CA LYS A 138 3.01 -2.97 -4.88
C LYS A 138 3.97 -4.12 -5.24
N TYR A 139 5.28 -3.94 -5.05
CA TYR A 139 6.30 -4.95 -5.34
C TYR A 139 6.94 -5.54 -4.08
N GLU A 140 6.43 -5.20 -2.90
CA GLU A 140 6.90 -5.70 -1.61
C GLU A 140 6.90 -7.23 -1.57
N PHE A 141 5.75 -7.84 -1.87
CA PHE A 141 5.60 -9.30 -1.85
C PHE A 141 6.61 -10.00 -2.78
N LYS A 142 6.76 -9.50 -4.01
CA LYS A 142 7.71 -10.02 -5.00
C LYS A 142 9.17 -9.87 -4.55
N LEU A 143 9.47 -8.80 -3.80
CA LEU A 143 10.79 -8.59 -3.21
C LEU A 143 11.06 -9.63 -2.11
N TYR A 144 10.08 -9.90 -1.23
CA TYR A 144 10.21 -10.93 -0.20
C TYR A 144 10.40 -12.33 -0.77
N GLU A 145 9.62 -12.71 -1.80
CA GLU A 145 9.84 -13.98 -2.49
C GLU A 145 11.24 -14.08 -3.10
N THR A 146 11.71 -12.99 -3.71
CA THR A 146 13.04 -12.91 -4.28
C THR A 146 14.13 -13.07 -3.21
N ILE A 147 14.00 -12.37 -2.07
CA ILE A 147 14.93 -12.46 -0.94
C ILE A 147 14.97 -13.89 -0.41
N LYS A 148 13.81 -14.48 -0.14
CA LYS A 148 13.69 -15.85 0.39
C LYS A 148 14.27 -16.91 -0.55
N THR A 149 14.20 -16.68 -1.86
CA THR A 149 14.80 -17.56 -2.88
C THR A 149 16.34 -17.45 -2.90
N ILE A 150 16.88 -16.27 -2.59
CA ILE A 150 18.34 -16.02 -2.60
C ILE A 150 18.96 -16.52 -1.28
N ASP A 151 18.37 -16.15 -0.15
CA ASP A 151 18.80 -16.56 1.19
C ASP A 151 17.56 -16.81 2.05
N PRO A 152 17.21 -18.09 2.31
CA PRO A 152 16.09 -18.45 3.17
C PRO A 152 16.27 -18.03 4.63
N LYS A 153 17.51 -17.76 5.07
CA LYS A 153 17.85 -17.33 6.44
C LYS A 153 18.02 -15.82 6.55
N ALA A 154 17.70 -15.05 5.50
CA ALA A 154 17.77 -13.60 5.55
C ALA A 154 16.74 -13.03 6.50
N PHE A 155 17.17 -12.12 7.37
CA PHE A 155 16.29 -11.34 8.21
C PHE A 155 15.84 -10.08 7.46
N THR A 156 14.53 -9.83 7.41
CA THR A 156 13.95 -8.70 6.66
C THR A 156 13.08 -7.85 7.56
N ILE A 157 13.24 -6.52 7.48
CA ILE A 157 12.38 -5.55 8.17
C ILE A 157 12.02 -4.42 7.20
N SER A 158 10.77 -3.97 7.23
CA SER A 158 10.28 -2.92 6.34
C SER A 158 9.89 -1.66 7.11
N TYR A 159 10.13 -0.51 6.49
CA TYR A 159 9.81 0.82 7.00
C TYR A 159 9.06 1.62 5.94
N GLU A 160 8.08 2.42 6.36
CA GLU A 160 7.37 3.33 5.47
C GLU A 160 7.99 4.73 5.52
N PRO A 161 8.67 5.18 4.44
CA PRO A 161 9.18 6.55 4.36
C PRO A 161 8.03 7.56 4.27
N LYS A 162 8.04 8.58 5.15
CA LYS A 162 7.05 9.68 5.12
C LYS A 162 7.31 10.67 3.98
N GLN A 163 8.57 10.98 3.70
CA GLN A 163 8.98 11.90 2.63
C GLN A 163 10.24 11.37 1.95
N ILE A 164 10.30 11.50 0.63
CA ILE A 164 11.46 11.11 -0.18
C ILE A 164 11.88 12.34 -0.98
N VAL A 165 13.07 12.87 -0.68
CA VAL A 165 13.64 14.04 -1.36
C VAL A 165 14.97 13.63 -2.01
N GLY A 166 15.07 13.80 -3.34
CA GLY A 166 16.29 13.47 -4.09
C GLY A 166 16.53 11.97 -4.32
N GLY A 167 17.72 11.65 -4.85
CA GLY A 167 18.20 10.28 -5.07
C GLY A 167 17.88 9.67 -6.44
N PHE A 168 18.83 8.90 -6.98
CA PHE A 168 18.69 8.10 -8.22
C PHE A 168 17.46 7.15 -8.19
N TRP A 169 17.10 6.72 -6.98
CA TRP A 169 15.97 5.87 -6.64
C TRP A 169 14.62 6.38 -7.15
N VAL A 170 14.40 7.70 -7.17
CA VAL A 170 13.13 8.29 -7.65
C VAL A 170 13.02 8.22 -9.17
N LYS A 171 14.14 8.17 -9.92
CA LYS A 171 14.14 8.17 -11.39
C LYS A 171 13.91 6.78 -11.99
N GLN A 172 14.43 5.71 -11.40
CA GLN A 172 14.26 4.35 -11.91
C GLN A 172 12.92 3.73 -11.52
N VAL A 173 12.46 3.97 -10.27
CA VAL A 173 11.19 3.40 -9.79
C VAL A 173 9.98 4.09 -10.45
N ARG A 174 10.06 5.41 -10.66
CA ARG A 174 9.03 6.19 -11.39
C ARG A 174 8.92 5.82 -12.88
N LYS A 175 9.97 5.22 -13.47
CA LYS A 175 9.96 4.73 -14.86
C LYS A 175 9.31 3.34 -15.05
N GLY A 176 8.80 2.71 -13.99
CA GLY A 176 8.08 1.43 -14.09
C GLY A 176 8.93 0.29 -14.66
N ARG A 177 10.26 0.36 -14.53
CA ARG A 177 11.20 -0.60 -15.13
C ARG A 177 11.39 -1.90 -14.35
N LEU A 178 10.78 -2.05 -13.18
CA LEU A 178 10.74 -3.32 -12.46
C LEU A 178 9.96 -4.35 -13.31
N GLY A 179 10.69 -5.26 -13.96
CA GLY A 179 10.13 -6.33 -14.80
C GLY A 179 10.22 -6.14 -16.33
N LYS A 180 10.73 -5.01 -16.86
CA LYS A 180 10.98 -4.86 -18.30
C LYS A 180 12.47 -5.04 -18.60
N LYS A 181 12.89 -6.26 -18.93
CA LYS A 181 14.10 -6.49 -19.74
C LYS A 181 13.88 -5.79 -21.09
N ASN A 182 14.72 -4.82 -21.40
CA ASN A 182 15.13 -4.55 -22.77
C ASN A 182 16.61 -4.16 -22.72
N ASN A 183 17.37 -4.83 -23.57
CA ASN A 183 18.81 -4.77 -23.75
C ASN A 183 19.35 -3.34 -23.87
N ALA A 184 19.73 -2.73 -22.76
CA ALA A 184 20.66 -1.61 -22.76
C ALA A 184 21.54 -1.78 -21.54
N GLY A 185 22.75 -2.31 -21.77
CA GLY A 185 23.82 -2.28 -20.78
C GLY A 185 24.04 -0.85 -20.36
N VAL A 186 23.71 -0.54 -19.10
CA VAL A 186 24.16 0.70 -18.48
C VAL A 186 25.51 0.38 -17.88
N GLU A 187 26.54 0.75 -18.62
CA GLU A 187 27.94 0.68 -18.21
C GLU A 187 28.11 1.52 -16.92
N PHE A 188 28.46 0.84 -15.83
CA PHE A 188 28.79 1.49 -14.56
C PHE A 188 30.19 2.08 -14.68
N LYS A 189 30.29 3.38 -14.96
CA LYS A 189 31.53 4.12 -14.72
C LYS A 189 31.62 4.48 -13.23
N PRO A 190 32.62 3.98 -12.48
CA PRO A 190 32.93 4.55 -11.18
C PRO A 190 33.33 6.03 -11.38
N LYS A 191 32.84 6.90 -10.50
CA LYS A 191 33.35 8.26 -10.39
C LYS A 191 34.54 8.20 -9.44
N ASP A 192 35.70 8.59 -9.97
CA ASP A 192 36.88 8.98 -9.19
C ASP A 192 36.56 10.16 -8.26
#